data_AF-A0A0R0LA89-F1
#
_entry.id   AF-A0A0R0LA89-F1
#
_cell.length_a   1.000
_cell.length_b   1.000
_cell.length_c   1.000
_cell.angle_alpha   90.00
_cell.angle_beta   90.00
_cell.angle_gamma   90.00
#
_symmetry.space_group_name_H-M   'P 1'
#
loop_
_entity.id
_entity.type
_entity.pdbx_description
1 polymer ?
#
loop_
_entity_poly.entity_id
_entity_poly.type
_entity_poly.pdbx_seq_one_letter_code
_entity_poly.pdbx_strand_id
1 'polypeptide(L)'
;MIHSYYNWILSESQKTATSRPTFEVQNLNPSCLSLFLLHLQPWQGKPQLVSNINACTAVADVVRTTLDPRGMDKLIHDDKGTVTISNDGATIMKLLDIVHPAAKILADIAKSQDSEVGDGTTNVVLLAAEFLREAKPFIEDGVHSQNFIKLIFYIIN
;
A
#
# COMPACT_ATOMS: atom_id res chain seq x y z
N MET A 1 -3.37 -27.58 6.51
CA MET A 1 -3.08 -26.19 6.94
C MET A 1 -3.07 -25.24 5.74
N ILE A 2 -2.22 -25.43 4.72
CA ILE A 2 -2.19 -24.58 3.51
C ILE A 2 -3.54 -24.57 2.76
N HIS A 3 -4.19 -25.72 2.59
CA HIS A 3 -5.50 -25.80 1.92
C HIS A 3 -6.60 -25.04 2.68
N SER A 4 -6.64 -25.14 4.02
CA SER A 4 -7.57 -24.38 4.85
C SER A 4 -7.35 -22.86 4.70
N TYR A 5 -6.09 -22.45 4.60
CA TYR A 5 -5.71 -21.05 4.39
C TYR A 5 -6.13 -20.55 3.00
N TYR A 6 -5.91 -21.35 1.95
CA TYR A 6 -6.34 -21.05 0.58
C TYR A 6 -7.86 -20.88 0.48
N ASN A 7 -8.63 -21.78 1.09
CA ASN A 7 -10.10 -21.70 1.09
C ASN A 7 -10.61 -20.50 1.90
N TRP A 8 -9.95 -20.14 3.00
CA TRP A 8 -10.29 -18.94 3.75
C TRP A 8 -10.06 -17.67 2.92
N ILE A 9 -8.93 -17.57 2.22
CA ILE A 9 -8.62 -16.44 1.31
C ILE A 9 -9.67 -16.33 0.20
N LEU A 10 -10.02 -17.44 -0.45
CA LEU A 10 -11.08 -17.44 -1.46
C LEU A 10 -12.43 -17.02 -0.87
N SER A 11 -12.73 -17.40 0.38
CA SER A 11 -13.96 -16.97 1.03
C SER A 11 -13.96 -15.47 1.33
N GLU A 12 -12.82 -14.88 1.69
CA GLU A 12 -12.70 -13.46 2.03
C GLU A 12 -12.65 -12.57 0.79
N SER A 13 -12.04 -13.04 -0.31
CA SER A 13 -12.09 -12.35 -1.61
C SER A 13 -13.51 -12.27 -2.17
N GLN A 14 -14.34 -13.30 -1.94
CA GLN A 14 -15.74 -13.29 -2.34
C GLN A 14 -16.62 -12.38 -1.46
N LYS A 15 -16.33 -12.27 -0.16
CA LYS A 15 -17.07 -11.37 0.77
C LYS A 15 -16.80 -9.89 0.51
N THR A 16 -15.60 -9.56 0.04
CA THR A 16 -15.21 -8.17 -0.26
C THR A 16 -15.74 -7.67 -1.60
N ALA A 17 -16.18 -8.58 -2.49
CA ALA A 17 -16.67 -8.25 -3.84
C ALA A 17 -18.08 -7.62 -3.87
N THR A 18 -18.88 -7.71 -2.81
CA THR A 18 -20.31 -7.31 -2.87
C THR A 18 -20.64 -5.89 -2.38
N SER A 19 -19.67 -5.11 -1.90
CA SER A 19 -19.95 -3.75 -1.39
C SER A 19 -18.83 -2.71 -1.51
N ARG A 20 -17.69 -3.05 -2.14
CA ARG A 20 -16.57 -2.10 -2.33
C ARG A 20 -16.49 -1.65 -3.80
N PRO A 21 -16.10 -0.38 -4.06
CA PRO A 21 -15.84 0.07 -5.43
C PRO A 21 -14.84 -0.89 -6.09
N THR A 22 -15.15 -1.29 -7.32
CA THR A 22 -14.29 -2.14 -8.14
C THR A 22 -12.93 -1.46 -8.28
N PHE A 23 -11.93 -2.02 -7.62
CA PHE A 23 -10.55 -1.54 -7.68
C PHE A 23 -10.04 -1.73 -9.11
N GLU A 24 -9.76 -0.63 -9.81
CA GLU A 24 -9.29 -0.66 -11.20
C GLU A 24 -7.79 -1.02 -11.22
N VAL A 25 -7.50 -2.33 -11.19
CA VAL A 25 -6.13 -2.89 -11.27
C VAL A 25 -5.47 -2.60 -12.62
N GLN A 26 -6.23 -2.15 -13.63
CA GLN A 26 -5.82 -2.14 -15.04
C GLN A 26 -4.59 -1.27 -15.35
N ASN A 27 -4.27 -0.31 -14.48
CA ASN A 27 -3.15 0.61 -14.68
C ASN A 27 -1.98 0.38 -13.70
N LEU A 28 -1.97 -0.68 -12.88
CA LEU A 28 -0.89 -0.90 -11.92
C LEU A 28 0.34 -1.54 -12.59
N ASN A 29 1.53 -0.98 -12.34
CA ASN A 29 2.78 -1.60 -12.74
C ASN A 29 3.16 -2.69 -11.71
N PRO A 30 3.14 -3.99 -12.08
CA PRO A 30 3.43 -5.09 -11.15
C PRO A 30 4.86 -5.04 -10.61
N SER A 31 5.81 -4.45 -11.35
CA SER A 31 7.20 -4.30 -10.91
C SER A 31 7.31 -3.39 -9.68
N CYS A 32 6.55 -2.29 -9.64
CA CYS A 32 6.55 -1.36 -8.52
C CYS A 32 6.07 -2.04 -7.23
N LEU A 33 5.02 -2.86 -7.31
CA LEU A 33 4.51 -3.57 -6.15
C LEU A 33 5.40 -4.75 -5.72
N SER A 34 6.07 -5.42 -6.67
CA SER A 34 7.05 -6.46 -6.34
C SER A 34 8.26 -5.89 -5.58
N LEU A 35 8.69 -4.68 -5.92
CA LEU A 35 9.79 -3.99 -5.26
C LEU A 35 9.46 -3.72 -3.79
N PHE A 36 8.21 -3.40 -3.46
CA PHE A 36 7.77 -3.20 -2.08
C PHE A 36 8.01 -4.44 -1.20
N LEU A 37 7.61 -5.59 -1.71
CA LEU A 37 7.58 -6.83 -0.95
C LEU A 37 8.99 -7.33 -0.62
N LEU A 38 9.95 -7.07 -1.50
CA LEU A 38 11.36 -7.42 -1.26
C LEU A 38 11.99 -6.64 -0.10
N HIS A 39 11.50 -5.43 0.18
CA HIS A 39 12.04 -4.56 1.22
C HIS A 39 11.42 -4.78 2.60
N LEU A 40 10.33 -5.54 2.70
CA LEU A 40 9.78 -6.00 3.98
C LEU A 40 10.67 -7.13 4.51
N GLN A 41 11.87 -6.76 4.97
CA GLN A 41 12.86 -7.74 5.39
C GLN A 41 12.35 -8.49 6.64
N PRO A 42 12.16 -9.82 6.57
CA PRO A 42 11.61 -10.60 7.68
C PRO A 42 12.54 -10.66 8.91
N TRP A 43 13.82 -10.32 8.72
CA TRP A 43 14.90 -10.52 9.69
C TRP A 43 14.88 -9.57 10.89
N GLN A 44 14.07 -8.50 10.86
CA GLN A 44 14.06 -7.51 11.95
C GLN A 44 13.09 -7.85 13.10
N GLY A 45 12.44 -9.02 13.04
CA GLY A 45 11.53 -9.48 14.08
C GLY A 45 10.13 -8.86 14.00
N LYS A 46 9.18 -9.50 14.71
CA LYS A 46 7.76 -9.13 14.73
C LYS A 46 7.51 -7.65 15.08
N PRO A 47 8.14 -7.04 16.11
CA PRO A 47 7.90 -5.63 16.45
C PRO A 47 8.24 -4.67 15.31
N GLN A 48 9.35 -4.92 14.60
CA GLN A 48 9.76 -4.08 13.49
C GLN A 48 8.82 -4.22 12.29
N LEU A 49 8.36 -5.44 11.99
CA LEU A 49 7.36 -5.66 10.93
C LEU A 49 6.06 -4.91 11.23
N VAL A 50 5.57 -4.97 12.47
CA VAL A 50 4.38 -4.23 12.89
C VAL A 50 4.61 -2.72 12.80
N SER A 51 5.78 -2.22 13.19
CA SER A 51 6.16 -0.81 13.01
C SER A 51 6.13 -0.39 11.53
N ASN A 52 6.72 -1.19 10.65
CA ASN A 52 6.72 -0.94 9.20
C ASN A 52 5.29 -0.86 8.65
N ILE A 53 4.43 -1.81 9.05
CA ILE A 53 3.02 -1.83 8.65
C ILE A 53 2.32 -0.56 9.11
N ASN A 54 2.44 -0.21 10.39
CA ASN A 54 1.79 0.97 10.95
C ASN A 54 2.22 2.26 10.25
N ALA A 55 3.51 2.40 9.92
CA ALA A 55 4.02 3.56 9.20
C ALA A 55 3.48 3.65 7.77
N CYS A 56 3.46 2.54 7.04
CA CYS A 56 2.87 2.49 5.69
C CYS A 56 1.36 2.78 5.71
N THR A 57 0.63 2.22 6.68
CA THR A 57 -0.82 2.49 6.81
C THR A 57 -1.10 3.95 7.16
N ALA A 58 -0.28 4.58 8.00
CA ALA A 58 -0.44 5.98 8.36
C ALA A 58 -0.28 6.91 7.14
N VAL A 59 0.73 6.67 6.30
CA VAL A 59 0.92 7.43 5.07
C VAL A 59 -0.21 7.16 4.06
N ALA A 60 -0.64 5.91 3.94
CA ALA A 60 -1.76 5.55 3.06
C ALA A 60 -3.08 6.22 3.48
N ASP A 61 -3.32 6.38 4.78
CA ASP A 61 -4.53 7.05 5.27
C ASP A 61 -4.55 8.56 4.96
N VAL A 62 -3.38 9.19 4.77
CA VAL A 62 -3.30 10.59 4.27
C VAL A 62 -3.84 10.69 2.84
N VAL A 63 -3.43 9.79 1.95
CA VAL A 63 -3.86 9.80 0.54
C VAL A 63 -5.21 9.12 0.30
N ARG A 64 -5.73 8.34 1.26
CA ARG A 64 -6.98 7.58 1.10
C ARG A 64 -8.16 8.42 0.61
N THR A 65 -8.29 9.64 1.12
CA THR A 65 -9.44 10.49 0.76
C THR A 65 -9.29 11.16 -0.60
N THR A 66 -8.17 10.99 -1.30
CA THR A 66 -7.91 11.57 -2.62
C THR A 66 -8.30 10.59 -3.74
N LEU A 67 -8.60 9.35 -3.38
CA LEU A 67 -9.04 8.34 -4.33
C LEU A 67 -10.44 8.65 -4.87
N ASP A 68 -10.66 8.29 -6.13
CA ASP A 68 -11.91 8.41 -6.91
C ASP A 68 -12.25 9.82 -7.41
N PRO A 69 -13.15 9.97 -8.40
CA PRO A 69 -13.61 11.28 -8.89
C PRO A 69 -14.29 12.17 -7.84
N ARG A 70 -14.67 11.59 -6.70
CA ARG A 70 -15.23 12.31 -5.52
C ARG A 70 -14.18 12.48 -4.41
N GLY A 71 -12.91 12.22 -4.72
CA GLY A 71 -11.79 12.46 -3.83
C GLY A 71 -11.70 13.94 -3.45
N MET A 72 -11.15 14.19 -2.26
CA MET A 72 -10.93 15.52 -1.72
C MET A 72 -9.48 15.94 -1.95
N ASP A 73 -9.29 17.16 -2.42
CA ASP A 73 -7.96 17.76 -2.51
C ASP A 73 -7.31 17.88 -1.13
N LYS A 74 -5.98 17.71 -1.10
CA LYS A 74 -5.16 18.04 0.06
C LYS A 74 -4.54 19.41 -0.11
N LEU A 75 -4.73 20.26 0.89
CA LEU A 75 -3.95 21.48 1.05
C LEU A 75 -2.72 21.14 1.90
N ILE A 76 -1.55 21.29 1.31
CA ILE A 76 -0.25 21.04 1.94
C ILE A 76 0.51 22.36 1.99
N HIS A 77 0.96 22.73 3.18
CA HIS A 77 1.76 23.92 3.42
C HIS A 77 3.18 23.47 3.79
N ASP A 78 4.17 23.87 2.98
CA ASP A 78 5.58 23.56 3.23
C ASP A 78 6.22 24.54 4.24
N ASP A 79 7.41 24.21 4.74
CA ASP A 79 8.14 25.09 5.68
C ASP A 79 8.61 26.41 5.04
N LYS A 80 8.53 26.54 3.71
CA LYS A 80 8.90 27.75 2.96
C LYS A 80 7.72 28.71 2.76
N GLY A 81 6.50 28.32 3.18
CA GLY A 81 5.28 29.11 3.00
C GLY A 81 4.57 28.87 1.67
N THR A 82 4.99 27.88 0.88
CA THR A 82 4.30 27.47 -0.35
C THR A 82 3.08 26.63 0.02
N VAL A 83 1.92 27.02 -0.51
CA VAL A 83 0.69 26.25 -0.41
C VAL A 83 0.48 25.48 -1.71
N THR A 84 0.39 24.16 -1.63
CA THR A 84 0.05 23.28 -2.75
C THR A 84 -1.30 22.63 -2.49
N ILE A 85 -2.19 22.68 -3.46
CA ILE A 85 -3.47 21.96 -3.44
C ILE A 85 -3.38 20.86 -4.50
N SER A 86 -3.54 19.60 -4.09
CA SER A 86 -3.47 18.47 -5.03
C SER A 86 -4.29 17.27 -4.56
N ASN A 87 -4.83 16.54 -5.54
CA ASN A 87 -5.44 15.22 -5.36
C ASN A 87 -4.50 14.08 -5.79
N ASP A 88 -3.40 14.40 -6.48
CA ASP A 88 -2.48 13.41 -7.01
C ASP A 88 -1.63 12.79 -5.88
N GLY A 89 -1.75 11.48 -5.72
CA GLY A 89 -1.02 10.72 -4.71
C GLY A 89 0.49 10.91 -4.83
N ALA A 90 1.07 10.93 -6.04
CA ALA A 90 2.52 11.08 -6.19
C ALA A 90 3.01 12.47 -5.75
N THR A 91 2.28 13.53 -6.10
CA THR A 91 2.54 14.91 -5.65
C THR A 91 2.43 15.03 -4.14
N ILE A 92 1.37 14.49 -3.53
CA ILE A 92 1.19 14.51 -2.07
C ILE A 92 2.36 13.78 -1.38
N MET A 93 2.70 12.58 -1.85
CA MET A 93 3.79 11.77 -1.29
C MET A 93 5.18 12.43 -1.43
N LYS A 94 5.39 13.29 -2.43
CA LYS A 94 6.62 14.09 -2.60
C LYS A 94 6.71 15.23 -1.57
N LEU A 95 5.58 15.74 -1.08
CA LEU A 95 5.49 16.87 -0.16
C LEU A 95 5.45 16.47 1.32
N LEU A 96 5.11 15.21 1.62
CA LEU A 96 5.12 14.69 2.99
C LEU A 96 6.55 14.47 3.49
N ASP A 97 6.85 14.93 4.72
CA ASP A 97 8.10 14.63 5.41
C ASP A 97 8.09 13.22 6.02
N ILE A 98 8.38 12.22 5.18
CA ILE A 98 8.34 10.80 5.57
C ILE A 98 9.69 10.36 6.14
N VAL A 99 9.73 10.20 7.47
CA VAL A 99 10.94 9.75 8.19
C VAL A 99 11.11 8.23 8.16
N HIS A 100 10.02 7.46 8.20
CA HIS A 100 10.08 6.01 8.38
C HIS A 100 10.53 5.29 7.08
N PRO A 101 11.57 4.43 7.09
CA PRO A 101 12.13 3.82 5.88
C PRO A 101 11.11 3.05 5.03
N ALA A 102 10.27 2.21 5.66
CA ALA A 102 9.24 1.46 4.95
C ALA A 102 8.23 2.36 4.22
N ALA A 103 7.84 3.48 4.85
CA ALA A 103 6.92 4.44 4.26
C ALA A 103 7.58 5.26 3.14
N LYS A 104 8.89 5.53 3.23
CA LYS A 104 9.66 6.15 2.15
C LYS A 104 9.69 5.27 0.90
N ILE A 105 9.88 3.96 1.08
CA ILE A 105 9.80 2.99 -0.03
C ILE A 105 8.40 3.01 -0.66
N LEU A 106 7.34 3.08 0.15
CA LEU A 106 5.97 3.22 -0.33
C LEU A 106 5.77 4.50 -1.17
N ALA A 107 6.38 5.62 -0.77
CA ALA A 107 6.36 6.86 -1.55
C ALA A 107 7.16 6.74 -2.86
N ASP A 108 8.29 6.04 -2.85
CA ASP A 108 9.08 5.84 -4.06
C ASP A 108 8.36 4.94 -5.07
N ILE A 109 7.57 3.96 -4.61
CA ILE A 109 6.66 3.16 -5.46
C ILE A 109 5.62 4.05 -6.15
N ALA A 110 5.00 4.98 -5.41
CA ALA A 110 4.04 5.93 -5.99
C ALA A 110 4.68 6.80 -7.08
N LYS A 111 5.93 7.24 -6.87
CA LYS A 111 6.69 8.01 -7.87
C LYS A 111 7.07 7.18 -9.08
N SER A 112 7.43 5.90 -8.91
CA SER A 112 7.71 5.00 -10.04
C SER A 112 6.45 4.73 -10.87
N GLN A 113 5.30 4.56 -10.21
CA GLN A 113 4.01 4.41 -10.88
C GLN A 113 3.65 5.67 -11.70
N ASP A 114 3.87 6.85 -11.12
CA ASP A 114 3.71 8.16 -11.77
C ASP A 114 4.61 8.30 -13.00
N SER A 115 5.88 7.89 -12.92
CA SER A 115 6.81 8.01 -14.05
C SER A 115 6.55 7.03 -15.19
N GLU A 116 6.10 5.80 -14.88
CA GLU A 116 5.94 4.74 -15.87
C GLU A 116 4.55 4.73 -16.52
N VAL A 117 3.49 4.95 -15.72
CA VAL A 117 2.10 4.88 -16.19
C VAL A 117 1.41 6.25 -16.17
N GLY A 118 1.75 7.12 -15.21
CA GLY A 118 1.13 8.43 -15.05
C GLY A 118 -0.26 8.42 -14.39
N ASP A 119 -0.75 7.25 -13.98
CA ASP A 119 -2.04 7.06 -13.31
C ASP A 119 -1.96 5.96 -12.24
N GLY A 120 -2.95 5.90 -11.37
CA GLY A 120 -3.04 4.88 -10.32
C GLY A 120 -2.04 5.07 -9.18
N THR A 121 -1.45 6.26 -9.04
CA THR A 121 -0.48 6.60 -7.98
C THR A 121 -1.09 6.44 -6.58
N THR A 122 -2.31 6.92 -6.38
CA THR A 122 -3.07 6.73 -5.14
C THR A 122 -3.47 5.26 -4.94
N ASN A 123 -3.90 4.59 -6.02
CA ASN A 123 -4.32 3.19 -5.99
C ASN A 123 -3.19 2.25 -5.55
N VAL A 124 -1.98 2.41 -6.09
CA VAL A 124 -0.84 1.54 -5.75
C VAL A 124 -0.46 1.65 -4.27
N VAL A 125 -0.49 2.87 -3.72
CA VAL A 125 -0.19 3.13 -2.30
C VAL A 125 -1.23 2.48 -1.40
N LEU A 126 -2.51 2.69 -1.71
CA LEU A 126 -3.62 2.14 -0.91
C LEU A 126 -3.66 0.62 -0.97
N LEU A 127 -3.42 0.03 -2.13
CA LEU A 127 -3.39 -1.42 -2.30
C LEU A 127 -2.24 -2.06 -1.50
N ALA A 128 -1.04 -1.50 -1.61
CA ALA A 128 0.12 -1.97 -0.86
C ALA A 128 -0.11 -1.89 0.65
N ALA A 129 -0.69 -0.78 1.13
CA ALA A 129 -1.03 -0.62 2.54
C ALA A 129 -2.16 -1.55 3.01
N GLU A 130 -3.15 -1.84 2.15
CA GLU A 130 -4.21 -2.79 2.47
C GLU A 130 -3.66 -4.21 2.59
N PHE A 131 -2.77 -4.64 1.69
CA PHE A 131 -2.10 -5.93 1.83
C PHE A 131 -1.30 -6.05 3.13
N LEU A 132 -0.62 -4.98 3.55
CA LEU A 132 0.06 -4.94 4.84
C LEU A 132 -0.88 -5.01 6.03
N ARG A 133 -2.02 -4.31 5.96
CA ARG A 133 -3.05 -4.32 6.99
C ARG A 133 -3.63 -5.71 7.17
N GLU A 134 -3.95 -6.39 6.06
CA GLU A 134 -4.45 -7.77 6.08
C GLU A 134 -3.38 -8.78 6.55
N ALA A 135 -2.10 -8.53 6.25
CA ALA A 135 -1.00 -9.39 6.72
C ALA A 135 -0.71 -9.23 8.23
N LYS A 136 -1.02 -8.07 8.83
CA LYS A 136 -0.71 -7.76 10.23
C LYS A 136 -1.21 -8.79 11.25
N PRO A 137 -2.51 -9.18 11.30
CA PRO A 137 -3.00 -10.16 12.28
C PRO A 137 -2.27 -11.50 12.16
N PHE A 138 -1.92 -11.93 10.94
CA PHE A 138 -1.20 -13.18 10.76
C PHE A 138 0.26 -13.12 11.18
N ILE A 139 0.92 -11.99 10.96
CA ILE A 139 2.27 -11.74 11.51
C ILE A 139 2.20 -11.74 13.03
N GLU A 140 1.10 -11.22 13.60
CA GLU A 140 0.86 -11.24 15.03
C GLU A 140 0.61 -12.67 15.57
N ASP A 141 -0.08 -13.51 14.81
CA ASP A 141 -0.29 -14.94 15.12
C ASP A 141 0.95 -15.82 14.87
N GLY A 142 2.05 -15.24 14.40
CA GLY A 142 3.32 -15.94 14.19
C GLY A 142 3.44 -16.64 12.84
N VAL A 143 2.56 -16.35 11.88
CA VAL A 143 2.70 -16.82 10.50
C VAL A 143 3.91 -16.15 9.85
N HIS A 144 4.78 -16.95 9.25
CA HIS A 144 5.99 -16.45 8.61
C HIS A 144 5.64 -15.50 7.44
N SER A 145 6.16 -14.27 7.46
CA SER A 145 5.81 -13.20 6.51
C SER A 145 6.09 -13.57 5.04
N GLN A 146 7.08 -14.43 4.77
CA GLN A 146 7.33 -14.96 3.42
C GLN A 146 6.10 -15.63 2.77
N ASN A 147 5.20 -16.22 3.57
CA ASN A 147 3.99 -16.83 3.02
C ASN A 147 3.04 -15.77 2.45
N PHE A 148 2.95 -14.60 3.10
CA PHE A 148 2.20 -13.45 2.58
C PHE A 148 2.82 -12.88 1.32
N ILE A 149 4.14 -12.70 1.31
CA ILE A 149 4.85 -12.20 0.13
C ILE A 149 4.63 -13.11 -1.08
N LYS A 150 4.73 -14.43 -0.89
CA LYS A 150 4.45 -15.42 -1.95
C LYS A 150 3.01 -15.34 -2.44
N LEU A 151 2.05 -15.20 -1.53
CA LEU A 151 0.63 -15.07 -1.87
C LEU A 151 0.39 -13.80 -2.69
N ILE A 152 0.90 -12.66 -2.25
CA ILE A 152 0.73 -11.39 -2.96
C ILE A 152 1.40 -11.46 -4.33
N PHE A 153 2.59 -12.05 -4.43
CA PHE A 153 3.26 -12.25 -5.71
C PHE A 153 2.42 -13.08 -6.69
N TYR A 154 1.75 -14.13 -6.20
CA TYR A 154 0.83 -14.97 -6.98
C TYR A 154 -0.49 -14.26 -7.36
N ILE A 155 -0.92 -13.24 -6.61
CA ILE A 155 -2.12 -12.47 -6.94
C ILE A 155 -1.81 -11.42 -8.03
N ILE A 156 -0.59 -10.87 -8.04
CA ILE A 156 -0.19 -9.80 -8.95
C ILE A 156 0.29 -10.34 -10.31
N ASN A 157 0.91 -11.54 -10.33
CA ASN A 157 1.48 -12.17 -11.53
C ASN A 157 0.70 -13.42 -11.93
#